data_AF-A0A6G0TWD7-F1
#
_entry.id   AF-A0A6G0TWD7-F1
#
_cell.length_a   1.000
_cell.length_b   1.000
_cell.length_c   1.000
_cell.angle_alpha   90.00
_cell.angle_beta   90.00
_cell.angle_gamma   90.00
#
_symmetry.space_group_name_H-M   'P 1'
#
loop_
_entity.id
_entity.type
_entity.pdbx_description
1 polymer ?
#
loop_
_entity_poly.entity_id
_entity_poly.type
_entity_poly.pdbx_seq_one_letter_code
_entity_poly.pdbx_strand_id
1 'polypeptide(L)'
;MLDRNSSSKSQMKLNLEYWVSELPKSLTCIPITELAIPGSHDSFSYTITPHSKLGPDASRLVKYLNRLLGPAMRRFVYKWSITQTCNIQTQLHLGIRYFDLRMATKPNDKNFYTVHALYGDPVMKELVNIKEFLVTHTKEILVLDFQHFYNFSEADHNQLSSVLKLLFHNMICPFYYPIEKLNLDTMRANNWQVIN
;
A
#
# COMPACT_ATOMS: atom_id res chain seq x y z
N MET A 1 17.26 -21.69 50.12
CA MET A 1 16.24 -20.61 50.20
C MET A 1 16.95 -19.33 49.83
N LEU A 2 16.83 -18.72 48.65
CA LEU A 2 15.84 -18.78 47.58
C LEU A 2 16.58 -18.62 46.24
N ASP A 3 16.25 -19.46 45.25
CA ASP A 3 16.62 -19.28 43.86
C ASP A 3 15.95 -18.01 43.30
N ARG A 4 16.75 -17.06 42.81
CA ARG A 4 16.26 -16.00 41.93
C ARG A 4 16.55 -16.39 40.49
N ASN A 5 15.66 -17.19 39.92
CA ASN A 5 15.52 -17.30 38.48
C ASN A 5 15.05 -15.94 37.94
N SER A 6 16.00 -15.08 37.56
CA SER A 6 15.68 -13.95 36.69
C SER A 6 15.51 -14.50 35.27
N SER A 7 14.27 -14.82 34.90
CA SER A 7 13.92 -15.05 33.51
C SER A 7 14.30 -13.81 32.71
N SER A 8 15.40 -13.88 31.96
CA SER A 8 15.67 -12.91 30.91
C SER A 8 14.53 -13.03 29.91
N LYS A 9 13.60 -12.07 29.93
CA LYS A 9 12.76 -11.83 28.76
C LYS A 9 13.75 -11.43 27.67
N SER A 10 14.12 -12.38 26.81
CA SER A 10 14.81 -12.05 25.58
C SER A 10 13.89 -11.06 24.85
N GLN A 11 14.33 -9.81 24.75
CA GLN A 11 13.73 -8.88 23.81
C GLN A 11 13.97 -9.52 22.44
N MET A 12 12.96 -10.20 21.90
CA MET A 12 12.99 -10.66 20.52
C MET A 12 13.32 -9.43 19.68
N LYS A 13 14.49 -9.46 19.04
CA LYS A 13 14.88 -8.45 18.07
C LYS A 13 13.92 -8.61 16.89
N LEU A 14 12.89 -7.77 16.84
CA LEU A 14 11.86 -7.83 15.82
C LEU A 14 12.50 -7.65 14.44
N ASN A 15 12.35 -8.66 13.59
CA ASN A 15 12.73 -8.57 12.20
C ASN A 15 11.60 -7.90 11.41
N LEU A 16 11.72 -6.61 11.13
CA LEU A 16 10.65 -5.84 10.46
C LEU A 16 10.32 -6.37 9.06
N GLU A 17 11.30 -6.96 8.37
CA GLU A 17 11.08 -7.49 7.03
C GLU A 17 10.25 -8.78 7.03
N TYR A 18 10.32 -9.58 8.11
CA TYR A 18 9.68 -10.89 8.22
C TYR A 18 8.69 -10.99 9.40
N TRP A 19 8.21 -9.85 9.90
CA TRP A 19 7.48 -9.85 11.17
C TRP A 19 6.21 -10.69 11.13
N VAL A 20 5.48 -10.72 10.00
CA VAL A 20 4.25 -11.53 9.84
C VAL A 20 4.61 -13.03 9.85
N SER A 21 5.69 -13.39 9.16
CA SER A 21 6.21 -14.75 9.07
C SER A 21 6.65 -15.30 10.42
N GLU A 22 7.23 -14.42 11.25
CA GLU A 22 7.78 -14.74 12.57
C GLU A 22 6.76 -14.59 13.71
N LEU A 23 5.50 -14.22 13.42
CA LEU A 23 4.46 -14.13 14.44
C LEU A 23 4.28 -15.46 15.20
N PRO A 24 4.09 -15.42 16.53
CA PRO A 24 3.79 -16.61 17.31
C PRO A 24 2.44 -17.20 16.86
N LYS A 25 2.33 -18.54 16.94
CA LYS A 25 1.17 -19.28 16.44
C LYS A 25 -0.18 -18.77 16.97
N SER A 26 -0.23 -18.34 18.22
CA SER A 26 -1.44 -17.76 18.81
C SER A 26 -1.97 -16.54 18.05
N LEU A 27 -1.09 -15.75 17.43
CA LEU A 27 -1.46 -14.57 16.64
C LEU A 27 -1.70 -14.90 15.15
N THR A 28 -1.34 -16.09 14.67
CA THR A 28 -1.60 -16.46 13.27
C THR A 28 -3.00 -17.04 13.06
N CYS A 29 -3.68 -17.42 14.14
CA CYS A 29 -5.03 -18.00 14.11
C CYS A 29 -6.16 -16.99 14.38
N ILE A 30 -5.85 -15.80 14.91
CA ILE A 30 -6.85 -14.75 15.12
C ILE A 30 -7.28 -14.13 13.78
N PRO A 31 -8.49 -13.56 13.68
CA PRO A 31 -8.91 -12.82 12.50
C PRO A 31 -7.91 -11.70 12.14
N ILE A 32 -7.67 -11.49 10.85
CA ILE A 32 -6.78 -10.42 10.35
C ILE A 32 -7.26 -9.04 10.82
N THR A 33 -8.57 -8.86 10.98
CA THR A 33 -9.18 -7.63 11.52
C THR A 33 -8.83 -7.34 12.98
N GLU A 34 -8.31 -8.34 13.71
CA GLU A 34 -7.85 -8.21 15.09
C GLU A 34 -6.32 -8.08 15.18
N LEU A 35 -5.61 -8.20 14.06
CA LEU A 35 -4.16 -8.03 14.00
C LEU A 35 -3.80 -6.55 13.84
N ALA A 36 -2.86 -6.07 14.65
CA ALA A 36 -2.28 -4.75 14.46
C ALA A 36 -1.31 -4.80 13.26
N ILE A 37 -1.73 -4.24 12.13
CA ILE A 37 -0.95 -4.20 10.89
C ILE A 37 -0.47 -2.76 10.64
N PRO A 38 0.85 -2.50 10.61
CA PRO A 38 1.37 -1.18 10.28
C PRO A 38 1.07 -0.83 8.82
N GLY A 39 0.55 0.37 8.61
CA GLY A 39 0.20 0.90 7.30
C GLY A 39 0.83 2.28 7.05
N SER A 40 0.89 2.66 5.78
CA SER A 40 1.27 4.02 5.38
C SER A 40 0.10 4.71 4.69
N HIS A 41 -0.08 6.00 4.97
CA HIS A 41 -1.12 6.85 4.38
C HIS A 41 -0.59 7.52 3.10
N ASP A 42 -1.41 7.59 2.04
CA ASP A 42 -1.00 8.02 0.69
C ASP A 42 0.36 7.39 0.31
N SER A 43 0.44 6.07 0.37
CA SER A 43 1.70 5.31 0.47
C SER A 43 2.70 5.61 -0.64
N PHE A 44 2.23 6.01 -1.82
CA PHE A 44 3.05 6.20 -3.02
C PHE A 44 3.33 7.69 -3.26
N SER A 45 3.01 8.57 -2.30
CA SER A 45 3.21 10.02 -2.42
C SER A 45 4.68 10.40 -2.65
N TYR A 46 5.65 9.57 -2.24
CA TYR A 46 7.07 9.77 -2.52
C TYR A 46 7.40 9.87 -4.02
N THR A 47 6.52 9.39 -4.91
CA THR A 47 6.68 9.50 -6.38
C THR A 47 6.30 10.89 -6.92
N ILE A 48 5.63 11.71 -6.11
CA ILE A 48 5.28 13.08 -6.49
C ILE A 48 6.56 13.92 -6.47
N THR A 49 6.70 14.82 -7.43
CA THR A 49 7.83 15.76 -7.48
C THR A 49 7.33 17.22 -7.46
N PRO A 50 8.21 18.19 -7.17
CA PRO A 50 7.85 19.61 -7.31
C PRO A 50 7.45 20.04 -8.73
N HIS A 51 7.71 19.20 -9.74
CA HIS A 51 7.37 19.41 -11.14
C HIS A 51 6.11 18.67 -11.59
N SER A 52 5.55 17.80 -10.73
CA SER A 52 4.31 17.08 -11.00
C SER A 52 3.18 18.03 -11.37
N LYS A 53 2.31 17.59 -12.30
CA LYS A 53 1.10 18.33 -12.65
C LYS A 53 0.06 18.22 -11.53
N LEU A 54 -0.83 19.20 -11.43
CA LEU A 54 -1.97 19.14 -10.52
C LEU A 54 -2.84 17.92 -10.81
N GLY A 55 -3.17 17.20 -9.75
CA GLY A 55 -4.11 16.09 -9.74
C GLY A 55 -5.56 16.57 -9.82
N PRO A 56 -6.48 15.67 -10.21
CA PRO A 56 -7.92 15.94 -10.21
C PRO A 56 -8.49 16.18 -8.81
N ASP A 57 -7.86 15.64 -7.79
CA ASP A 57 -8.20 15.74 -6.36
C ASP A 57 -7.78 17.08 -5.71
N ALA A 58 -6.96 17.89 -6.41
CA ALA A 58 -6.63 19.23 -5.94
C ALA A 58 -7.87 20.11 -5.81
N SER A 59 -7.93 20.88 -4.72
CA SER A 59 -9.05 21.78 -4.43
C SER A 59 -9.22 22.87 -5.50
N ARG A 60 -10.43 23.41 -5.63
CA ARG A 60 -10.73 24.50 -6.59
C ARG A 60 -9.82 25.72 -6.38
N LEU A 61 -9.56 26.07 -5.12
CA LEU A 61 -8.67 27.17 -4.77
C LEU A 61 -7.24 26.90 -5.24
N VAL A 62 -6.71 25.69 -5.01
CA VAL A 62 -5.36 25.32 -5.47
C VAL A 62 -5.27 25.36 -6.99
N LYS A 63 -6.28 24.84 -7.70
CA LYS A 63 -6.35 24.90 -9.18
C LYS A 63 -6.36 26.35 -9.69
N TYR A 64 -7.13 27.22 -9.04
CA TYR A 64 -7.18 28.64 -9.36
C TYR A 64 -5.83 29.33 -9.12
N LEU A 65 -5.23 29.16 -7.94
CA LEU A 65 -3.94 29.75 -7.59
C LEU A 65 -2.82 29.25 -8.50
N ASN A 66 -2.84 27.98 -8.89
CA ASN A 66 -1.88 27.44 -9.85
C ASN A 66 -2.01 28.07 -11.24
N ARG A 67 -3.21 28.49 -11.66
CA ARG A 67 -3.37 29.23 -12.93
C ARG A 67 -2.71 30.61 -12.87
N LEU A 68 -2.66 31.24 -11.69
CA LEU A 68 -2.06 32.56 -11.50
C LEU A 68 -0.54 32.49 -11.25
N LEU A 69 -0.11 31.59 -10.36
CA LEU A 69 1.26 31.52 -9.84
C LEU A 69 2.09 30.39 -10.48
N GLY A 70 1.46 29.53 -11.29
CA GLY A 70 2.12 28.53 -12.10
C GLY A 70 3.03 27.58 -11.29
N PRO A 71 4.26 27.31 -11.77
CA PRO A 71 5.20 26.39 -11.12
C PRO A 71 5.51 26.70 -9.66
N ALA A 72 5.47 27.97 -9.24
CA ALA A 72 5.71 28.36 -7.86
C ALA A 72 4.66 27.74 -6.93
N MET A 73 3.37 27.79 -7.31
CA MET A 73 2.29 27.17 -6.53
C MET A 73 2.50 25.67 -6.39
N ARG A 74 2.92 24.97 -7.45
CA ARG A 74 3.13 23.52 -7.40
C ARG A 74 4.21 23.11 -6.41
N ARG A 75 5.26 23.92 -6.21
CA ARG A 75 6.27 23.68 -5.17
C ARG A 75 5.70 23.79 -3.76
N PHE A 76 4.72 24.68 -3.53
CA PHE A 76 4.01 24.76 -2.26
C PHE A 76 3.08 23.58 -2.05
N VAL A 77 2.26 23.25 -3.07
CA VAL A 77 1.35 22.09 -3.03
C VAL A 77 2.12 20.81 -2.79
N TYR A 78 3.27 20.62 -3.44
CA TYR A 78 4.16 19.47 -3.24
C TYR A 78 4.47 19.23 -1.76
N LYS A 79 4.83 20.26 -1.00
CA LYS A 79 5.13 20.10 0.42
C LYS A 79 3.93 19.65 1.26
N TRP A 80 2.71 19.90 0.78
CA TRP A 80 1.47 19.47 1.42
C TRP A 80 0.99 18.12 0.88
N SER A 81 1.50 17.71 -0.28
CA SER A 81 1.19 16.43 -0.95
C SER A 81 2.03 15.25 -0.45
N ILE A 82 3.24 15.48 0.07
CA ILE A 82 4.11 14.37 0.49
C ILE A 82 3.76 13.88 1.89
N THR A 83 3.45 12.60 2.00
CA THR A 83 3.24 11.88 3.27
C THR A 83 4.34 10.85 3.54
N GLN A 84 4.96 10.32 2.48
CA GLN A 84 6.02 9.32 2.53
C GLN A 84 7.27 9.82 1.80
N THR A 85 8.45 9.54 2.36
CA THR A 85 9.75 9.77 1.71
C THR A 85 10.43 8.46 1.28
N CYS A 86 10.02 7.34 1.87
CA CYS A 86 10.51 6.01 1.53
C CYS A 86 9.77 5.44 0.32
N ASN A 87 10.50 4.78 -0.59
CA ASN A 87 9.88 4.04 -1.68
C ASN A 87 9.20 2.75 -1.18
N ILE A 88 8.42 2.08 -2.03
CA ILE A 88 7.68 0.88 -1.63
C ILE A 88 8.56 -0.26 -1.15
N GLN A 89 9.70 -0.50 -1.80
CA GLN A 89 10.64 -1.50 -1.31
C GLN A 89 11.10 -1.18 0.11
N THR A 90 11.52 0.06 0.38
CA THR A 90 11.92 0.48 1.73
C THR A 90 10.77 0.37 2.73
N GLN A 91 9.55 0.79 2.38
CA GLN A 91 8.38 0.65 3.27
C GLN A 91 8.13 -0.82 3.64
N LEU A 92 8.23 -1.73 2.67
CA LEU A 92 8.11 -3.18 2.89
C LEU A 92 9.18 -3.72 3.85
N HIS A 93 10.45 -3.35 3.67
CA HIS A 93 11.54 -3.78 4.55
C HIS A 93 11.44 -3.17 5.96
N LEU A 94 10.78 -2.00 6.09
CA LEU A 94 10.45 -1.39 7.37
C LEU A 94 9.19 -1.98 8.03
N GLY A 95 8.58 -2.99 7.41
CA GLY A 95 7.48 -3.75 7.99
C GLY A 95 6.08 -3.26 7.63
N ILE A 96 5.93 -2.25 6.77
CA ILE A 96 4.62 -1.80 6.29
C ILE A 96 3.94 -2.94 5.51
N ARG A 97 2.68 -3.23 5.85
CA ARG A 97 1.86 -4.25 5.18
C ARG A 97 0.48 -3.77 4.74
N TYR A 98 0.08 -2.56 5.13
CA TYR A 98 -1.11 -1.89 4.61
C TYR A 98 -0.70 -0.66 3.79
N PHE A 99 -1.18 -0.59 2.55
CA PHE A 99 -0.91 0.53 1.65
C PHE A 99 -2.22 1.21 1.27
N ASP A 100 -2.30 2.52 1.49
CA ASP A 100 -3.38 3.38 1.05
C ASP A 100 -3.04 3.95 -0.34
N LEU A 101 -3.86 3.61 -1.34
CA LEU A 101 -3.70 4.00 -2.73
C LEU A 101 -4.83 4.93 -3.17
N ARG A 102 -4.42 6.08 -3.69
CA ARG A 102 -5.28 7.01 -4.42
C ARG A 102 -4.84 7.09 -5.86
N MET A 103 -5.80 6.87 -6.75
CA MET A 103 -5.54 6.59 -8.16
C MET A 103 -6.23 7.59 -9.08
N ALA A 104 -5.58 7.94 -10.17
CA ALA A 104 -6.14 8.77 -11.23
C ALA A 104 -5.75 8.29 -12.63
N THR A 105 -6.62 8.53 -13.60
CA THR A 105 -6.31 8.42 -15.04
C THR A 105 -5.98 9.79 -15.62
N LYS A 106 -5.33 9.80 -16.80
CA LYS A 106 -5.05 11.01 -17.58
C LYS A 106 -5.72 10.89 -18.95
N PRO A 107 -6.26 11.99 -19.52
CA PRO A 107 -6.79 11.97 -20.88
C PRO A 107 -5.72 11.51 -21.88
N ASN A 108 -6.10 10.61 -22.78
CA ASN A 108 -5.24 10.02 -23.82
C ASN A 108 -4.04 9.21 -23.29
N ASP A 109 -4.10 8.75 -22.04
CA ASP A 109 -3.10 7.87 -21.44
C ASP A 109 -3.77 6.60 -20.93
N LYS A 110 -3.13 5.45 -21.14
CA LYS A 110 -3.65 4.15 -20.68
C LYS A 110 -3.11 3.73 -19.32
N ASN A 111 -2.19 4.51 -18.75
CA ASN A 111 -1.59 4.24 -17.45
C ASN A 111 -2.49 4.72 -16.31
N PHE A 112 -2.38 4.03 -15.17
CA PHE A 112 -2.95 4.46 -13.91
C PHE A 112 -1.88 5.14 -13.06
N TYR A 113 -2.19 6.31 -12.53
CA TYR A 113 -1.27 7.14 -11.76
C TYR A 113 -1.69 7.20 -10.30
N THR A 114 -0.71 7.31 -9.42
CA THR A 114 -0.97 7.71 -8.03
C THR A 114 -1.26 9.20 -7.97
N VAL A 115 -2.02 9.63 -6.96
CA VAL A 115 -2.36 11.05 -6.82
C VAL A 115 -2.51 11.46 -5.36
N HIS A 116 -1.98 12.63 -5.01
CA HIS A 116 -2.34 13.36 -3.80
C HIS A 116 -2.14 14.87 -4.02
N ALA A 117 -3.19 15.57 -4.46
CA ALA A 117 -3.22 16.93 -5.03
C ALA A 117 -2.33 17.18 -6.27
N LEU A 118 -1.28 16.40 -6.45
CA LEU A 118 -0.39 16.32 -7.59
C LEU A 118 -0.35 14.87 -8.07
N TYR A 119 -0.15 14.68 -9.37
CA TYR A 119 0.11 13.34 -9.90
C TYR A 119 1.47 12.83 -9.43
N GLY A 120 1.51 11.57 -9.01
CA GLY A 120 2.73 10.78 -8.91
C GLY A 120 3.02 10.02 -10.22
N ASP A 121 3.82 8.97 -10.07
CA ASP A 121 4.23 8.09 -11.17
C ASP A 121 3.14 7.06 -11.54
N PRO A 122 3.27 6.40 -12.72
CA PRO A 122 2.46 5.22 -13.03
C PRO A 122 2.60 4.14 -11.95
N VAL A 123 1.48 3.60 -11.49
CA VAL A 123 1.43 2.63 -10.38
C VAL A 123 2.09 1.28 -10.72
N MET A 124 2.17 0.94 -12.01
CA MET A 124 2.57 -0.40 -12.47
C MET A 124 3.92 -0.83 -11.94
N LYS A 125 4.91 0.07 -11.94
CA LYS A 125 6.25 -0.22 -11.43
C LYS A 125 6.20 -0.66 -9.96
N GLU A 126 5.40 0.02 -9.16
CA GLU A 126 5.32 -0.26 -7.73
C GLU A 126 4.49 -1.50 -7.41
N LEU A 127 3.46 -1.80 -8.21
CA LEU A 127 2.77 -3.09 -8.12
C LEU A 127 3.70 -4.27 -8.45
N VAL A 128 4.61 -4.09 -9.42
CA VAL A 128 5.65 -5.09 -9.72
C VAL A 128 6.63 -5.25 -8.56
N ASN A 129 7.11 -4.15 -7.96
CA ASN A 129 7.95 -4.21 -6.76
C ASN A 129 7.26 -4.96 -5.60
N ILE A 130 5.96 -4.74 -5.41
CA ILE A 130 5.14 -5.47 -4.43
C ILE A 130 5.09 -6.96 -4.77
N LYS A 131 4.85 -7.31 -6.04
CA LYS A 131 4.84 -8.71 -6.49
C LYS A 131 6.17 -9.40 -6.23
N GLU A 132 7.28 -8.75 -6.55
CA GLU A 132 8.63 -9.28 -6.30
C GLU A 132 8.89 -9.56 -4.82
N PHE A 133 8.50 -8.62 -3.95
CA PHE A 133 8.58 -8.83 -2.50
C PHE A 133 7.77 -10.04 -2.04
N LEU A 134 6.51 -10.16 -2.45
CA LEU A 134 5.66 -11.25 -2.03
C LEU A 134 6.15 -12.62 -2.52
N VAL A 135 6.78 -12.69 -3.70
CA VAL A 135 7.37 -13.92 -4.24
C VAL A 135 8.56 -14.40 -3.40
N THR A 136 9.38 -13.47 -2.88
CA THR A 136 10.51 -13.81 -2.01
C THR A 136 10.10 -13.99 -0.55
N HIS A 137 8.94 -13.45 -0.15
CA HIS A 137 8.42 -13.45 1.22
C HIS A 137 7.07 -14.18 1.32
N THR A 138 7.07 -15.48 1.02
CA THR A 138 5.84 -16.29 0.80
C THR A 138 4.86 -16.36 1.98
N LYS A 139 5.28 -16.00 3.20
CA LYS A 139 4.44 -15.98 4.41
C LYS A 139 4.01 -14.59 4.84
N GLU A 140 4.49 -13.54 4.18
CA GLU A 140 4.05 -12.17 4.37
C GLU A 140 2.74 -11.93 3.58
N ILE A 141 1.92 -11.01 4.10
CA ILE A 141 0.66 -10.60 3.49
C ILE A 141 0.65 -9.09 3.26
N LEU A 142 -0.10 -8.61 2.29
CA LEU A 142 -0.31 -7.18 2.04
C LEU A 142 -1.78 -6.87 1.88
N VAL A 143 -2.17 -5.74 2.46
CA VAL A 143 -3.47 -5.10 2.24
C VAL A 143 -3.24 -3.92 1.29
N LEU A 144 -3.84 -3.99 0.11
CA LEU A 144 -3.79 -2.94 -0.91
C LEU A 144 -5.14 -2.23 -0.94
N ASP A 145 -5.25 -1.10 -0.26
CA ASP A 145 -6.49 -0.34 -0.17
C ASP A 145 -6.56 0.72 -1.28
N PHE A 146 -7.29 0.41 -2.35
CA PHE A 146 -7.56 1.37 -3.43
C PHE A 146 -8.73 2.29 -3.05
N GLN A 147 -8.47 3.24 -2.17
CA GLN A 147 -9.49 4.02 -1.48
C GLN A 147 -10.24 5.00 -2.40
N HIS A 148 -9.54 5.68 -3.31
CA HIS A 148 -10.11 6.71 -4.16
C HIS A 148 -9.68 6.58 -5.62
N PHE A 149 -10.64 6.79 -6.52
CA PHE A 149 -10.44 6.77 -7.96
C PHE A 149 -10.93 8.08 -8.58
N TYR A 150 -10.03 8.78 -9.28
CA TYR A 150 -10.33 10.06 -9.92
C TYR A 150 -10.26 9.95 -11.43
N ASN A 151 -11.30 10.42 -12.10
CA ASN A 151 -11.48 10.33 -13.56
C ASN A 151 -11.52 8.89 -14.10
N PHE A 152 -11.79 7.89 -13.26
CA PHE A 152 -11.99 6.52 -13.72
C PHE A 152 -13.36 6.37 -14.36
N SER A 153 -13.39 5.75 -15.53
CA SER A 153 -14.59 5.14 -16.10
C SER A 153 -14.75 3.70 -15.62
N GLU A 154 -15.90 3.08 -15.89
CA GLU A 154 -16.09 1.65 -15.65
C GLU A 154 -15.07 0.78 -16.41
N ALA A 155 -14.72 1.17 -17.64
CA ALA A 155 -13.69 0.49 -18.42
C ALA A 155 -12.32 0.55 -17.74
N ASP A 156 -11.97 1.68 -17.13
CA ASP A 156 -10.71 1.85 -16.39
C ASP A 156 -10.67 0.96 -15.14
N HIS A 157 -11.79 0.88 -14.40
CA HIS A 157 -11.92 -0.04 -13.27
C HIS A 157 -11.75 -1.51 -13.69
N ASN A 158 -12.38 -1.91 -14.79
CA ASN A 158 -12.27 -3.26 -15.34
C ASN A 158 -10.84 -3.57 -15.79
N GLN A 159 -10.17 -2.60 -16.42
CA GLN A 159 -8.78 -2.74 -16.84
C GLN A 159 -7.84 -2.85 -15.63
N LEU A 160 -8.00 -2.01 -14.60
CA LEU A 160 -7.21 -2.10 -13.38
C LEU A 160 -7.42 -3.44 -12.67
N SER A 161 -8.68 -3.90 -12.54
CA SER A 161 -9.01 -5.21 -11.97
C SER A 161 -8.32 -6.34 -12.74
N SER A 162 -8.33 -6.27 -14.08
CA SER A 162 -7.65 -7.25 -14.93
C SER A 162 -6.14 -7.24 -14.73
N VAL A 163 -5.53 -6.05 -14.60
CA VAL A 163 -4.10 -5.90 -14.30
C VAL A 163 -3.75 -6.54 -12.96
N LEU A 164 -4.52 -6.25 -11.90
CA LEU A 164 -4.28 -6.81 -10.56
C LEU A 164 -4.43 -8.33 -10.55
N LYS A 165 -5.47 -8.85 -11.20
CA LYS A 165 -5.70 -10.31 -11.35
C LYS A 165 -4.59 -10.98 -12.14
N LEU A 166 -4.08 -10.35 -13.20
CA LEU A 166 -2.98 -10.90 -13.98
C LEU A 166 -1.67 -10.92 -13.18
N LEU A 167 -1.40 -9.84 -12.43
CA LEU A 167 -0.15 -9.68 -11.71
C LEU A 167 -0.07 -10.56 -10.45
N PHE A 168 -1.12 -10.53 -9.62
CA PHE A 168 -1.14 -11.26 -8.35
C PHE A 168 -1.77 -12.65 -8.47
N HIS A 169 -2.64 -12.89 -9.46
CA HIS A 169 -3.21 -14.19 -9.79
C HIS A 169 -3.79 -14.90 -8.54
N ASN A 170 -3.27 -16.07 -8.21
CA ASN A 170 -3.70 -16.90 -7.08
C ASN A 170 -3.25 -16.38 -5.71
N MET A 171 -2.52 -15.27 -5.64
CA MET A 171 -2.14 -14.63 -4.38
C MET A 171 -3.27 -13.77 -3.80
N ILE A 172 -4.29 -13.43 -4.58
CA ILE A 172 -5.40 -12.59 -4.11
C ILE A 172 -6.37 -13.46 -3.28
N CYS A 173 -6.66 -13.01 -2.06
CA CYS A 173 -7.75 -13.54 -1.25
C CYS A 173 -9.09 -13.26 -1.94
N PRO A 174 -9.93 -14.28 -2.20
CA PRO A 174 -11.22 -14.07 -2.85
C PRO A 174 -12.15 -13.20 -2.00
N PHE A 175 -12.81 -12.24 -2.63
CA PHE A 175 -13.71 -11.28 -1.96
C PHE A 175 -14.91 -11.94 -1.25
N TYR A 176 -15.30 -13.15 -1.67
CA TYR A 176 -16.40 -13.90 -1.05
C TYR A 176 -15.97 -14.65 0.22
N TYR A 177 -14.66 -14.69 0.53
CA TYR A 177 -14.19 -15.31 1.77
C TYR A 177 -14.59 -14.43 2.96
N PRO A 178 -15.24 -14.97 4.01
CA PRO A 178 -15.72 -14.16 5.12
C PRO A 178 -14.55 -13.54 5.92
N ILE A 179 -14.51 -12.22 6.01
CA ILE A 179 -13.37 -11.47 6.58
C ILE A 179 -13.19 -11.78 8.08
N GLU A 180 -14.27 -12.03 8.80
CA GLU A 180 -14.27 -12.38 10.22
C GLU A 180 -13.65 -13.76 10.50
N LYS A 181 -13.49 -14.60 9.47
CA LYS A 181 -12.83 -15.91 9.55
C LYS A 181 -11.43 -15.89 8.96
N LEU A 182 -11.07 -14.84 8.23
CA LEU A 182 -9.80 -14.76 7.53
C LEU A 182 -8.67 -14.54 8.55
N ASN A 183 -7.75 -15.49 8.63
CA ASN A 183 -6.56 -15.42 9.47
C ASN A 183 -5.30 -15.76 8.65
N LEU A 184 -4.11 -15.54 9.22
CA LEU A 184 -2.84 -15.76 8.52
C LEU A 184 -2.63 -17.23 8.14
N ASP A 185 -3.10 -18.17 8.96
CA ASP A 185 -3.02 -19.60 8.64
C ASP A 185 -3.84 -19.95 7.40
N THR A 186 -5.06 -19.42 7.29
CA THR A 186 -5.95 -19.60 6.13
C THR A 186 -5.32 -19.02 4.88
N MET A 187 -4.78 -17.79 4.96
CA MET A 187 -4.07 -17.16 3.85
C MET A 187 -2.94 -18.06 3.36
N ARG A 188 -2.08 -18.54 4.28
CA ARG A 188 -0.95 -19.43 3.96
C ARG A 188 -1.39 -20.76 3.36
N ALA A 189 -2.43 -21.40 3.91
CA ALA A 189 -2.95 -22.66 3.42
C ALA A 189 -3.46 -22.59 1.97
N ASN A 190 -3.91 -21.41 1.54
CA ASN A 190 -4.41 -21.17 0.19
C ASN A 190 -3.40 -20.46 -0.73
N ASN A 191 -2.17 -20.19 -0.25
CA ASN A 191 -1.18 -19.37 -0.92
C ASN A 191 -1.65 -17.94 -1.26
N TRP A 192 -2.59 -17.41 -0.46
CA TRP A 192 -3.01 -16.02 -0.54
C TRP A 192 -2.04 -15.13 0.22
N GLN A 193 -1.74 -13.97 -0.37
CA GLN A 193 -0.86 -12.96 0.19
C GLN A 193 -1.42 -11.54 0.00
N VAL A 194 -2.44 -11.33 -0.83
CA VAL A 194 -3.00 -10.00 -1.11
C VAL A 194 -4.45 -9.93 -0.68
N ILE A 195 -4.82 -8.89 0.05
CA ILE A 195 -6.18 -8.48 0.35
C ILE A 195 -6.39 -7.13 -0.33
N ASN A 196 -7.42 -6.99 -1.17
CA ASN A 196 -7.65 -5.79 -1.98
C ASN A 196 -9.13 -5.58 -2.33
#